data_AF-A0A388QQY8-F1
#
_entry.id   AF-A0A388QQY8-F1
#
_cell.length_a   1.000
_cell.length_b   1.000
_cell.length_c   1.000
_cell.angle_alpha   90.00
_cell.angle_beta   90.00
_cell.angle_gamma   90.00
#
_symmetry.space_group_name_H-M   'P 1'
#
loop_
_entity.id
_entity.type
_entity.pdbx_description
1 polymer ?
#
loop_
_entity_poly.entity_id
_entity_poly.type
_entity_poly.pdbx_seq_one_letter_code
_entity_poly.pdbx_strand_id
1 'polypeptide(L)'
;MWTALATCACLAAAAPAVMPPSAPAPAVAAPRVFLNDTRFAVVVGERLEEVSFVASHFAAFERHLEFAYGLAPLPPPKARVELVDLPALADIDVRVLAGQVLVSLRLGSGEAAPVRAAEAAVRAWLLRAALLAGDRPGTPEPWLGQALACETLAMLRPALVDLWYRDGLREEAATLADLRAGQAPEREAFLFWRSLRSVNPRESAFLLARYVAGGTTIAMKEAEWQASRSQLLLQRKPVSLGLRESAEALDALTRFVFDLGQGDVALDGPALVRQRQLPAVVTAMRERLALVRREILRQNPVHANTWRTFGAWLERFEKGSPAELDGLWAEFLKERAGARVLAAEVEAALAAPPPKQEGQR
;
A
#
# COMPACT_ATOMS: atom_id res chain seq x y z
N MET A 1 5.87 56.20 37.71
CA MET A 1 6.69 56.21 38.95
C MET A 1 5.78 56.72 40.06
N TRP A 2 5.62 55.94 41.15
CA TRP A 2 4.89 56.24 42.40
C TRP A 2 3.35 56.24 42.31
N THR A 3 2.54 55.59 43.15
CA THR A 3 2.66 54.71 44.34
C THR A 3 1.22 54.30 44.64
N ALA A 4 0.85 53.02 44.61
CA ALA A 4 0.92 52.08 45.73
C ALA A 4 0.07 52.49 46.95
N LEU A 5 -0.89 51.61 47.28
CA LEU A 5 -1.29 51.20 48.64
C LEU A 5 -2.03 52.27 49.46
N ALA A 6 -2.94 51.97 50.37
CA ALA A 6 -3.67 50.79 50.79
C ALA A 6 -4.50 51.26 52.00
N THR A 7 -5.40 50.39 52.46
CA THR A 7 -5.73 50.23 53.89
C THR A 7 -6.48 51.36 54.60
N CYS A 8 -7.79 51.14 54.74
CA CYS A 8 -8.57 51.22 56.00
C CYS A 8 -9.89 50.48 55.71
N ALA A 9 -9.99 49.16 55.73
CA ALA A 9 -10.12 48.30 56.92
C ALA A 9 -10.79 48.96 58.13
N CYS A 10 -12.07 48.64 58.37
CA CYS A 10 -12.72 48.39 59.67
C CYS A 10 -14.03 47.62 59.34
N LEU A 11 -14.13 46.31 59.59
CA LEU A 11 -14.68 45.71 60.83
C LEU A 11 -16.05 46.33 61.19
N ALA A 12 -17.16 45.63 61.39
CA ALA A 12 -17.53 44.22 61.41
C ALA A 12 -19.07 44.22 61.61
N ALA A 13 -19.81 43.23 61.10
CA ALA A 13 -20.98 42.64 61.78
C ALA A 13 -21.67 41.57 60.91
N ALA A 14 -21.38 40.31 61.25
CA ALA A 14 -22.30 39.17 61.36
C ALA A 14 -23.49 39.02 60.37
N ALA A 15 -23.26 38.16 59.36
CA ALA A 15 -24.05 37.03 58.83
C ALA A 15 -25.60 37.14 58.65
N PRO A 16 -26.13 36.62 57.52
CA PRO A 16 -26.23 35.17 57.37
C PRO A 16 -25.49 34.65 56.13
N ALA A 17 -24.89 33.46 56.27
CA ALA A 17 -24.26 32.73 55.19
C ALA A 17 -25.30 32.28 54.17
N VAL A 18 -25.51 33.09 53.14
CA VAL A 18 -26.06 32.59 51.87
C VAL A 18 -24.92 31.89 51.16
N MET A 19 -25.05 30.59 50.93
CA MET A 19 -24.11 29.85 50.09
C MET A 19 -23.90 30.62 48.79
N PRO A 20 -22.66 30.92 48.38
CA PRO A 20 -22.42 31.47 47.05
C PRO A 20 -22.93 30.46 46.01
N PRO A 21 -23.58 30.91 44.92
CA PRO A 21 -23.88 30.02 43.82
C PRO A 21 -22.57 29.34 43.41
N SER A 22 -22.58 28.02 43.40
CA SER A 22 -21.48 27.20 42.90
C SER A 22 -20.98 27.81 41.60
N ALA A 23 -19.67 28.07 41.52
CA ALA A 23 -19.04 28.55 40.30
C ALA A 23 -19.55 27.72 39.10
N PRO A 24 -19.92 28.35 37.97
CA PRO A 24 -20.35 27.59 36.81
C PRO A 24 -19.25 26.58 36.49
N ALA A 25 -19.63 25.30 36.43
CA ALA A 25 -18.75 24.26 35.92
C ALA A 25 -18.13 24.77 34.60
N PRO A 26 -16.84 24.50 34.33
CA PRO A 26 -16.25 24.89 33.06
C PRO A 26 -17.16 24.42 31.94
N ALA A 27 -17.67 25.35 31.14
CA ALA A 27 -18.55 25.04 30.03
C ALA A 27 -17.84 23.98 29.19
N VAL A 28 -18.44 22.79 29.09
CA VAL A 28 -17.95 21.73 28.21
C VAL A 28 -17.79 22.37 26.85
N ALA A 29 -16.55 22.53 26.39
CA ALA A 29 -16.27 23.14 25.10
C ALA A 29 -17.08 22.36 24.05
N ALA A 30 -17.93 23.07 23.30
CA ALA A 30 -18.78 22.43 22.31
C ALA A 30 -17.91 21.52 21.41
N PRO A 31 -18.35 20.27 21.14
CA PRO A 31 -17.56 19.34 20.35
C PRO A 31 -17.25 19.99 19.00
N ARG A 32 -15.96 20.10 18.69
CA ARG A 32 -15.51 20.68 17.42
C ARG A 32 -15.78 19.65 16.32
N VAL A 33 -16.78 19.94 15.49
CA VAL A 33 -17.08 19.11 14.32
C VAL A 33 -16.32 19.66 13.13
N PHE A 34 -15.48 18.82 12.53
CA PHE A 34 -14.80 19.10 11.27
C PHE A 34 -15.58 18.52 10.10
N LEU A 35 -15.50 19.19 8.96
CA LEU A 35 -16.14 18.78 7.73
C LEU A 35 -15.17 18.93 6.57
N ASN A 36 -15.14 17.94 5.68
CA ASN A 36 -14.42 18.00 4.42
C ASN A 36 -15.37 17.62 3.28
N ASP A 37 -15.54 18.55 2.34
CA ASP A 37 -16.42 18.37 1.19
C ASP A 37 -15.60 18.01 -0.07
N THR A 38 -15.80 16.80 -0.55
CA THR A 38 -15.24 16.30 -1.81
C THR A 38 -16.32 16.31 -2.90
N ARG A 39 -15.96 16.11 -4.17
CA ARG A 39 -16.99 15.95 -5.24
C ARG A 39 -17.91 14.74 -4.98
N PHE A 40 -17.38 13.71 -4.31
CA PHE A 40 -18.06 12.44 -4.09
C PHE A 40 -18.86 12.37 -2.76
N ALA A 41 -18.33 12.93 -1.68
CA ALA A 41 -18.88 12.83 -0.33
C ALA A 41 -18.57 14.04 0.56
N VAL A 42 -19.42 14.25 1.56
CA VAL A 42 -19.20 15.14 2.70
C VAL A 42 -18.81 14.30 3.90
N VAL A 43 -17.57 14.43 4.37
CA VAL A 43 -17.04 13.69 5.52
C VAL A 43 -17.07 14.56 6.77
N VAL A 44 -17.63 14.04 7.86
CA VAL A 44 -17.86 14.75 9.12
C VAL A 44 -17.32 13.94 10.29
N GLY A 45 -16.65 14.59 11.24
CA GLY A 45 -16.12 13.93 12.43
C GLY A 45 -15.49 14.91 13.43
N GLU A 46 -15.05 14.41 14.58
CA GLU A 46 -14.47 15.22 15.66
C GLU A 46 -12.97 15.48 15.50
N ARG A 47 -12.28 14.74 14.62
CA ARG A 47 -10.84 14.80 14.41
C ARG A 47 -10.50 15.17 12.98
N LEU A 48 -9.79 16.28 12.79
CA LEU A 48 -9.46 16.83 11.47
C LEU A 48 -8.60 15.86 10.65
N GLU A 49 -7.65 15.18 11.28
CA GLU A 49 -6.75 14.22 10.64
C GLU A 49 -7.52 13.01 10.09
N GLU A 50 -8.50 12.50 10.84
CA GLU A 50 -9.33 11.36 10.41
C GLU A 50 -10.29 11.78 9.29
N VAL A 51 -10.90 12.96 9.42
CA VAL A 51 -11.78 13.54 8.37
C VAL A 51 -11.00 13.73 7.07
N SER A 52 -9.80 14.29 7.14
CA SER A 52 -8.95 14.51 5.97
C SER A 52 -8.46 13.19 5.38
N PHE A 53 -8.10 12.22 6.22
CA PHE A 53 -7.69 10.88 5.81
C PHE A 53 -8.81 10.18 5.03
N VAL A 54 -10.02 10.13 5.59
CA VAL A 54 -11.18 9.47 4.94
C VAL A 54 -11.59 10.21 3.67
N ALA A 55 -11.67 11.55 3.70
CA ALA A 55 -11.96 12.34 2.51
C ALA A 55 -10.98 12.05 1.35
N SER A 56 -9.70 11.84 1.66
CA SER A 56 -8.69 11.47 0.65
C SER A 56 -8.99 10.12 -0.03
N HIS A 57 -9.56 9.14 0.69
CA HIS A 57 -9.97 7.84 0.12
C HIS A 57 -11.15 7.99 -0.82
N PHE A 58 -12.16 8.77 -0.43
CA PHE A 58 -13.31 9.07 -1.28
C PHE A 58 -12.88 9.80 -2.56
N ALA A 59 -12.00 10.81 -2.44
CA ALA A 59 -11.45 11.52 -3.60
C ALA A 59 -10.58 10.62 -4.49
N ALA A 60 -9.75 9.74 -3.90
CA ALA A 60 -8.92 8.80 -4.66
C ALA A 60 -9.77 7.78 -5.42
N PHE A 61 -10.82 7.25 -4.80
CA PHE A 61 -11.72 6.31 -5.45
C PHE A 61 -12.48 6.95 -6.62
N GLU A 62 -13.01 8.17 -6.44
CA GLU A 62 -13.67 8.89 -7.53
C GLU A 62 -12.71 9.16 -8.71
N ARG A 63 -11.48 9.61 -8.43
CA ARG A 63 -10.46 9.79 -9.46
C ARG A 63 -10.11 8.48 -10.16
N HIS A 64 -10.01 7.39 -9.41
CA HIS A 64 -9.80 6.07 -9.99
C HIS A 64 -10.91 5.75 -10.99
N LEU A 65 -12.18 5.97 -10.63
CA LEU A 65 -13.30 5.69 -11.52
C LEU A 65 -13.25 6.54 -12.80
N GLU A 66 -12.92 7.82 -12.66
CA GLU A 66 -12.79 8.78 -13.77
C GLU A 66 -11.66 8.37 -14.73
N PHE A 67 -10.45 8.10 -14.21
CA PHE A 67 -9.30 7.78 -15.06
C PHE A 67 -9.31 6.34 -15.61
N ALA A 68 -9.75 5.38 -14.80
CA ALA A 68 -9.70 3.96 -15.15
C ALA A 68 -10.86 3.53 -16.06
N TYR A 69 -12.02 4.17 -15.94
CA TYR A 69 -13.25 3.77 -16.63
C TYR A 69 -13.92 4.89 -17.42
N GLY A 70 -13.44 6.13 -17.34
CA GLY A 70 -14.07 7.27 -17.99
C GLY A 70 -15.44 7.62 -17.40
N LEU A 71 -15.70 7.22 -16.15
CA LEU A 71 -16.99 7.47 -15.50
C LEU A 71 -17.04 8.90 -14.96
N ALA A 72 -18.06 9.65 -15.38
CA ALA A 72 -18.33 10.96 -14.82
C ALA A 72 -18.73 10.85 -13.33
N PRO A 73 -18.46 11.89 -12.52
CA PRO A 73 -18.93 11.95 -11.14
C PRO A 73 -20.45 11.77 -11.06
N LEU A 74 -20.91 11.00 -10.07
CA LEU A 74 -22.34 10.80 -9.85
C LEU A 74 -23.02 12.12 -9.44
N PRO A 75 -24.21 12.44 -9.98
CA PRO A 75 -24.93 13.65 -9.63
C PRO A 75 -25.30 13.69 -8.14
N PRO A 76 -25.54 14.88 -7.57
CA PRO A 76 -26.04 15.03 -6.19
C PRO A 76 -27.32 14.22 -5.95
N PRO A 77 -27.61 13.82 -4.69
CA PRO A 77 -26.88 14.18 -3.46
C PRO A 77 -25.55 13.41 -3.28
N LYS A 78 -24.56 14.06 -2.66
CA LYS A 78 -23.30 13.44 -2.23
C LYS A 78 -23.55 12.46 -1.08
N ALA A 79 -22.68 11.46 -0.93
CA ALA A 79 -22.72 10.61 0.27
C ALA A 79 -22.38 11.46 1.51
N ARG A 80 -23.07 11.22 2.63
CA ARG A 80 -22.72 11.77 3.93
C ARG A 80 -21.97 10.70 4.71
N VAL A 81 -20.77 11.02 5.19
CA VAL A 81 -19.92 10.09 5.93
C VAL A 81 -19.70 10.65 7.32
N GLU A 82 -20.05 9.87 8.34
CA GLU A 82 -19.93 10.23 9.74
C GLU A 82 -18.89 9.32 10.39
N LEU A 83 -17.82 9.91 10.90
CA LEU A 83 -16.80 9.22 11.67
C LEU A 83 -17.27 9.12 13.12
N VAL A 84 -17.89 8.00 13.44
CA VAL A 84 -18.56 7.76 14.71
C VAL A 84 -18.32 6.34 15.19
N ASP A 85 -18.16 6.19 16.51
CA ASP A 85 -18.10 4.89 17.15
C ASP A 85 -19.47 4.56 17.75
N LEU A 86 -20.29 3.82 17.01
CA LEU A 86 -21.63 3.40 17.43
C LEU A 86 -21.63 1.91 17.78
N PRO A 87 -21.84 1.51 19.05
CA PRO A 87 -21.71 0.11 19.49
C PRO A 87 -22.66 -0.87 18.77
N ALA A 88 -23.81 -0.40 18.31
CA ALA A 88 -24.84 -1.22 17.66
C ALA A 88 -24.65 -1.35 16.14
N LEU A 89 -23.68 -0.64 15.54
CA LEU A 89 -23.42 -0.68 14.10
C LEU A 89 -22.14 -1.44 13.79
N ALA A 90 -22.10 -2.03 12.60
CA ALA A 90 -20.88 -2.58 12.03
C ALA A 90 -19.84 -1.47 11.85
N ASP A 91 -18.56 -1.86 11.72
CA ASP A 91 -17.47 -0.90 11.51
C ASP A 91 -17.67 -0.03 10.26
N ILE A 92 -18.40 -0.54 9.27
CA ILE A 92 -18.84 0.18 8.08
C ILE A 92 -20.32 -0.10 7.87
N ASP A 93 -21.16 0.82 8.32
CA ASP A 93 -22.61 0.80 8.09
C ASP A 93 -22.95 1.75 6.95
N VAL A 94 -23.59 1.24 5.89
CA VAL A 94 -23.98 2.03 4.72
C VAL A 94 -25.47 1.84 4.47
N ARG A 95 -26.22 2.95 4.50
CA ARG A 95 -27.68 2.94 4.37
C ARG A 95 -28.18 4.11 3.55
N VAL A 96 -29.42 3.99 3.07
CA VAL A 96 -30.10 5.06 2.36
C VAL A 96 -31.11 5.70 3.29
N LEU A 97 -31.01 7.01 3.47
CA LEU A 97 -31.96 7.79 4.26
C LEU A 97 -32.39 9.01 3.44
N ALA A 98 -33.70 9.15 3.22
CA ALA A 98 -34.28 10.25 2.43
C ALA A 98 -33.63 10.46 1.05
N GLY A 99 -33.28 9.37 0.36
CA GLY A 99 -32.64 9.41 -0.97
C GLY A 99 -31.15 9.78 -0.95
N GLN A 100 -30.55 9.97 0.24
CA GLN A 100 -29.12 10.19 0.41
C GLN A 100 -28.44 8.95 1.00
N VAL A 101 -27.24 8.63 0.52
CA VAL A 101 -26.41 7.58 1.14
C VAL A 101 -25.72 8.14 2.38
N LEU A 102 -25.95 7.48 3.51
CA LEU A 102 -25.31 7.75 4.79
C LEU A 102 -24.36 6.60 5.13
N VAL A 103 -23.13 6.95 5.49
CA VAL A 103 -22.09 6.03 5.93
C VAL A 103 -21.75 6.35 7.38
N SER A 104 -21.89 5.37 8.28
CA SER A 104 -21.33 5.44 9.64
C SER A 104 -20.05 4.61 9.65
N LEU A 105 -18.91 5.23 9.95
CA LEU A 105 -17.59 4.61 9.84
C LEU A 105 -16.85 4.63 11.18
N ARG A 106 -16.59 3.44 11.74
CA ARG A 106 -15.61 3.24 12.82
C ARG A 106 -14.24 2.99 12.20
N LEU A 107 -13.42 4.05 12.14
CA LEU A 107 -12.14 4.02 11.43
C LEU A 107 -11.16 2.98 12.00
N GLY A 108 -11.07 2.83 13.32
CA GLY A 108 -10.21 1.84 13.97
C GLY A 108 -8.73 2.22 13.98
N SER A 109 -7.86 1.22 14.14
CA SER A 109 -6.39 1.39 14.25
C SER A 109 -5.75 1.81 12.92
N GLY A 110 -4.50 2.28 12.95
CA GLY A 110 -3.76 2.66 11.74
C GLY A 110 -3.59 1.54 10.70
N GLU A 111 -3.68 0.27 11.12
CA GLU A 111 -3.65 -0.90 10.24
C GLU A 111 -5.00 -1.13 9.53
N ALA A 112 -6.11 -1.02 10.27
CA ALA A 112 -7.45 -1.27 9.73
C ALA A 112 -8.06 -0.05 9.02
N ALA A 113 -7.70 1.16 9.43
CA ALA A 113 -8.23 2.43 8.94
C ALA A 113 -8.19 2.58 7.41
N PRO A 114 -7.10 2.25 6.69
CA PRO A 114 -7.03 2.41 5.24
C PRO A 114 -8.03 1.51 4.54
N VAL A 115 -8.08 0.22 4.94
CA VAL A 115 -8.96 -0.78 4.34
C VAL A 115 -10.42 -0.38 4.54
N ARG A 116 -10.78 0.03 5.75
CA ARG A 116 -12.14 0.46 6.07
C ARG A 116 -12.55 1.74 5.35
N ALA A 117 -11.65 2.72 5.24
CA ALA A 117 -11.92 3.96 4.51
C ALA A 117 -12.10 3.71 3.00
N ALA A 118 -11.27 2.85 2.40
CA ALA A 118 -11.41 2.45 1.01
C ALA A 118 -12.72 1.69 0.75
N GLU A 119 -13.03 0.72 1.61
CA GLU A 119 -14.26 -0.06 1.52
C GLU A 119 -15.52 0.82 1.70
N ALA A 120 -15.49 1.76 2.65
CA ALA A 120 -16.56 2.72 2.85
C ALA A 120 -16.81 3.59 1.59
N ALA A 121 -15.74 4.06 0.93
CA ALA A 121 -15.85 4.81 -0.31
C ALA A 121 -16.50 3.99 -1.44
N VAL A 122 -16.08 2.74 -1.60
CA VAL A 122 -16.62 1.82 -2.61
C VAL A 122 -18.09 1.50 -2.34
N ARG A 123 -18.43 1.05 -1.13
CA ARG A 123 -19.82 0.73 -0.74
C ARG A 123 -20.75 1.94 -0.90
N ALA A 124 -20.28 3.14 -0.53
CA ALA A 124 -21.06 4.36 -0.69
C ALA A 124 -21.34 4.67 -2.17
N TRP A 125 -20.35 4.52 -3.04
CA TRP A 125 -20.51 4.77 -4.47
C TRP A 125 -21.45 3.78 -5.12
N LEU A 126 -21.28 2.50 -4.82
CA LEU A 126 -22.12 1.42 -5.31
C LEU A 126 -23.58 1.64 -4.95
N LEU A 127 -23.86 1.99 -3.70
CA LEU A 127 -25.21 2.27 -3.25
C LEU A 127 -25.79 3.53 -3.91
N ARG A 128 -24.97 4.58 -4.12
CA ARG A 128 -25.40 5.77 -4.88
C ARG A 128 -25.71 5.44 -6.33
N ALA A 129 -24.89 4.62 -6.99
CA ALA A 129 -25.10 4.21 -8.36
C ALA A 129 -26.39 3.38 -8.50
N ALA A 130 -26.64 2.45 -7.58
CA ALA A 130 -27.88 1.65 -7.56
C ALA A 130 -29.13 2.53 -7.37
N LEU A 131 -29.08 3.48 -6.44
CA LEU A 131 -30.17 4.44 -6.22
C LEU A 131 -30.50 5.25 -7.47
N LEU A 132 -29.49 5.68 -8.21
CA LEU A 132 -29.68 6.45 -9.45
C LEU A 132 -30.22 5.58 -10.60
N ALA A 133 -29.91 4.29 -10.61
CA ALA A 133 -30.45 3.33 -11.57
C ALA A 133 -31.93 2.99 -11.32
N GLY A 134 -32.49 3.35 -10.15
CA GLY A 134 -33.87 3.06 -9.78
C GLY A 134 -34.10 1.64 -9.28
N ASP A 135 -33.05 0.82 -9.19
CA ASP A 135 -33.11 -0.55 -8.72
C ASP A 135 -32.85 -0.63 -7.21
N ARG A 136 -33.50 -1.59 -6.53
CA ARG A 136 -32.99 -2.05 -5.23
C ARG A 136 -31.70 -2.79 -5.50
N PRO A 137 -30.58 -2.47 -4.83
CA PRO A 137 -29.33 -3.18 -5.04
C PRO A 137 -29.56 -4.66 -4.74
N GLY A 138 -29.43 -5.52 -5.76
CA GLY A 138 -29.31 -6.96 -5.55
C GLY A 138 -28.04 -7.24 -4.76
N THR A 139 -27.95 -8.41 -4.09
CA THR A 139 -26.73 -8.78 -3.35
C THR A 139 -25.57 -8.89 -4.34
N PRO A 140 -24.61 -7.96 -4.32
CA PRO A 140 -23.56 -7.98 -5.30
C PRO A 140 -22.48 -9.00 -4.91
N GLU A 141 -21.65 -9.40 -5.87
CA GLU A 141 -20.56 -10.34 -5.56
C GLU A 141 -19.52 -9.67 -4.63
N PRO A 142 -19.12 -10.28 -3.50
CA PRO A 142 -18.22 -9.66 -2.53
C PRO A 142 -16.88 -9.20 -3.12
N TRP A 143 -16.37 -9.93 -4.11
CA TRP A 143 -15.02 -9.77 -4.66
C TRP A 143 -14.76 -8.41 -5.31
N LEU A 144 -15.74 -7.83 -6.02
CA LEU A 144 -15.51 -6.57 -6.75
C LEU A 144 -15.41 -5.39 -5.79
N GLY A 145 -16.21 -5.39 -4.71
CA GLY A 145 -16.12 -4.38 -3.66
C GLY A 145 -14.73 -4.36 -3.03
N GLN A 146 -14.21 -5.55 -2.68
CA GLN A 146 -12.86 -5.72 -2.16
C GLN A 146 -11.79 -5.26 -3.17
N ALA A 147 -11.91 -5.65 -4.45
CA ALA A 147 -10.92 -5.30 -5.47
C ALA A 147 -10.86 -3.79 -5.75
N LEU A 148 -12.01 -3.10 -5.78
CA LEU A 148 -12.08 -1.65 -5.94
C LEU A 148 -11.53 -0.91 -4.72
N ALA A 149 -11.71 -1.47 -3.51
CA ALA A 149 -11.09 -0.93 -2.30
C ALA A 149 -9.56 -1.06 -2.40
N CYS A 150 -9.06 -2.20 -2.89
CA CYS A 150 -7.63 -2.41 -3.13
C CYS A 150 -7.05 -1.46 -4.19
N GLU A 151 -7.78 -1.14 -5.26
CA GLU A 151 -7.35 -0.10 -6.23
C GLU A 151 -7.29 1.30 -5.58
N THR A 152 -8.22 1.61 -4.67
CA THR A 152 -8.18 2.87 -3.91
C THR A 152 -6.94 2.94 -3.02
N LEU A 153 -6.63 1.84 -2.32
CA LEU A 153 -5.40 1.72 -1.52
C LEU A 153 -4.16 1.86 -2.38
N ALA A 154 -4.11 1.20 -3.53
CA ALA A 154 -3.02 1.28 -4.49
C ALA A 154 -2.78 2.71 -5.01
N MET A 155 -3.85 3.49 -5.21
CA MET A 155 -3.76 4.90 -5.62
C MET A 155 -3.12 5.78 -4.53
N LEU A 156 -3.47 5.54 -3.27
CA LEU A 156 -2.94 6.31 -2.13
C LEU A 156 -1.57 5.79 -1.65
N ARG A 157 -1.25 4.53 -1.94
CA ARG A 157 -0.02 3.86 -1.54
C ARG A 157 0.59 3.11 -2.74
N PRO A 158 1.19 3.82 -3.71
CA PRO A 158 1.71 3.20 -4.93
C PRO A 158 2.71 2.06 -4.69
N ALA A 159 3.44 2.10 -3.58
CA ALA A 159 4.36 1.03 -3.18
C ALA A 159 3.67 -0.33 -2.96
N LEU A 160 2.39 -0.35 -2.56
CA LEU A 160 1.61 -1.59 -2.43
C LEU A 160 1.45 -2.30 -3.77
N VAL A 161 1.40 -1.56 -4.87
CA VAL A 161 1.26 -2.17 -6.21
C VAL A 161 2.51 -2.99 -6.53
N ASP A 162 3.70 -2.46 -6.25
CA ASP A 162 4.94 -3.22 -6.49
C ASP A 162 5.07 -4.41 -5.54
N LEU A 163 4.68 -4.25 -4.28
CA LEU A 163 4.61 -5.34 -3.31
C LEU A 163 3.69 -6.48 -3.78
N TRP A 164 2.44 -6.17 -4.10
CA TRP A 164 1.45 -7.15 -4.53
C TRP A 164 1.83 -7.90 -5.80
N TYR A 165 2.45 -7.24 -6.78
CA TYR A 165 2.94 -7.93 -7.97
C TYR A 165 4.14 -8.85 -7.66
N ARG A 166 5.03 -8.47 -6.72
CA ARG A 166 6.15 -9.33 -6.31
C ARG A 166 5.65 -10.54 -5.52
N ASP A 167 4.77 -10.32 -4.56
CA ASP A 167 4.21 -11.39 -3.76
C ASP A 167 3.37 -12.34 -4.64
N GLY A 168 2.69 -11.81 -5.66
CA GLY A 168 1.95 -12.64 -6.62
C GLY A 168 2.84 -13.58 -7.46
N LEU A 169 4.11 -13.22 -7.70
CA LEU A 169 5.07 -14.11 -8.36
C LEU A 169 5.56 -15.25 -7.45
N ARG A 170 5.40 -15.11 -6.14
CA ARG A 170 5.95 -16.03 -5.13
C ARG A 170 4.88 -16.91 -4.49
N GLU A 171 3.73 -16.33 -4.23
CA GLU A 171 2.62 -16.98 -3.54
C GLU A 171 1.67 -17.62 -4.53
N GLU A 172 1.04 -18.70 -4.06
CA GLU A 172 0.00 -19.40 -4.79
C GLU A 172 -1.19 -18.47 -5.06
N ALA A 173 -1.80 -18.65 -6.23
CA ALA A 173 -2.99 -17.92 -6.60
C ALA A 173 -4.18 -18.38 -5.75
N ALA A 174 -5.01 -17.43 -5.32
CA ALA A 174 -6.29 -17.78 -4.71
C ALA A 174 -7.19 -18.48 -5.74
N THR A 175 -8.05 -19.38 -5.27
CA THR A 175 -9.05 -20.03 -6.15
C THR A 175 -10.12 -19.03 -6.58
N LEU A 176 -10.80 -19.28 -7.70
CA LEU A 176 -11.95 -18.45 -8.08
C LEU A 176 -13.09 -18.51 -7.07
N ALA A 177 -13.23 -19.61 -6.33
CA ALA A 177 -14.24 -19.72 -5.28
C ALA A 177 -13.93 -18.73 -4.16
N ASP A 178 -12.70 -18.69 -3.67
CA ASP A 178 -12.27 -17.78 -2.60
C ASP A 178 -12.34 -16.32 -3.06
N LEU A 179 -11.93 -16.04 -4.31
CA LEU A 179 -12.08 -14.72 -4.91
C LEU A 179 -13.54 -14.32 -4.91
N ARG A 180 -14.43 -15.11 -5.52
CA ARG A 180 -15.88 -14.79 -5.63
C ARG A 180 -16.54 -14.61 -4.26
N ALA A 181 -16.12 -15.37 -3.25
CA ALA A 181 -16.61 -15.26 -1.89
C ALA A 181 -16.10 -14.01 -1.15
N GLY A 182 -15.13 -13.26 -1.71
CA GLY A 182 -14.47 -12.14 -1.04
C GLY A 182 -13.56 -12.59 0.11
N GLN A 183 -13.07 -13.83 0.05
CA GLN A 183 -12.21 -14.45 1.06
C GLN A 183 -10.75 -14.50 0.62
N ALA A 184 -10.48 -14.16 -0.64
CA ALA A 184 -9.12 -14.07 -1.15
C ALA A 184 -8.34 -12.92 -0.47
N PRO A 185 -7.00 -13.03 -0.38
CA PRO A 185 -6.14 -11.93 0.06
C PRO A 185 -6.34 -10.67 -0.80
N GLU A 186 -6.16 -9.48 -0.21
CA GLU A 186 -6.27 -8.19 -0.91
C GLU A 186 -5.46 -8.15 -2.21
N ARG A 187 -4.24 -8.70 -2.17
CA ARG A 187 -3.38 -8.87 -3.34
C ARG A 187 -4.09 -9.59 -4.48
N GLU A 188 -4.71 -10.74 -4.20
CA GLU A 188 -5.32 -11.58 -5.23
C GLU A 188 -6.60 -10.92 -5.76
N ALA A 189 -7.41 -10.28 -4.92
CA ALA A 189 -8.57 -9.49 -5.36
C ALA A 189 -8.14 -8.36 -6.31
N PHE A 190 -7.05 -7.66 -5.98
CA PHE A 190 -6.46 -6.63 -6.82
C PHE A 190 -5.93 -7.16 -8.17
N LEU A 191 -5.14 -8.23 -8.15
CA LEU A 191 -4.59 -8.85 -9.36
C LEU A 191 -5.71 -9.40 -10.25
N PHE A 192 -6.74 -9.98 -9.65
CA PHE A 192 -7.91 -10.51 -10.34
C PHE A 192 -8.67 -9.44 -11.10
N TRP A 193 -8.93 -8.30 -10.45
CA TRP A 193 -9.57 -7.18 -11.13
C TRP A 193 -8.70 -6.63 -12.26
N ARG A 194 -7.39 -6.50 -12.07
CA ARG A 194 -6.49 -6.03 -13.11
C ARG A 194 -6.36 -6.99 -14.29
N SER A 195 -6.41 -8.30 -14.05
CA SER A 195 -6.38 -9.27 -15.16
C SER A 195 -7.62 -9.12 -16.03
N LEU A 196 -8.81 -9.01 -15.42
CA LEU A 196 -10.06 -8.82 -16.16
C LEU A 196 -10.05 -7.52 -16.99
N ARG A 197 -9.57 -6.43 -16.39
CA ARG A 197 -9.45 -5.14 -17.07
C ARG A 197 -8.45 -5.17 -18.22
N SER A 198 -7.34 -5.87 -18.05
CA SER A 198 -6.28 -5.96 -19.08
C SER A 198 -6.76 -6.72 -20.32
N VAL A 199 -7.59 -7.74 -20.13
CA VAL A 199 -8.19 -8.52 -21.22
C VAL A 199 -9.25 -7.72 -21.94
N ASN A 200 -10.15 -7.03 -21.21
CA ASN A 200 -11.26 -6.28 -21.81
C ASN A 200 -11.45 -4.89 -21.16
N PRO A 201 -10.66 -3.87 -21.58
CA PRO A 201 -10.75 -2.52 -20.99
C PRO A 201 -12.13 -1.88 -21.14
N ARG A 202 -12.81 -2.12 -22.28
CA ARG A 202 -14.16 -1.60 -22.55
C ARG A 202 -15.25 -2.32 -21.76
N GLU A 203 -15.04 -3.58 -21.41
CA GLU A 203 -16.01 -4.34 -20.60
C GLU A 203 -15.95 -3.94 -19.12
N SER A 204 -14.88 -3.28 -18.67
CA SER A 204 -14.71 -2.94 -17.25
C SER A 204 -15.81 -2.00 -16.72
N ALA A 205 -16.23 -1.03 -17.54
CA ALA A 205 -17.37 -0.17 -17.20
C ALA A 205 -18.70 -0.95 -17.23
N PHE A 206 -18.85 -1.90 -18.15
CA PHE A 206 -20.01 -2.78 -18.23
C PHE A 206 -20.09 -3.76 -17.04
N LEU A 207 -18.95 -4.25 -16.55
CA LEU A 207 -18.86 -5.05 -15.34
C LEU A 207 -19.33 -4.25 -14.12
N LEU A 208 -18.90 -3.00 -13.99
CA LEU A 208 -19.39 -2.10 -12.94
C LEU A 208 -20.90 -1.86 -13.05
N ALA A 209 -21.43 -1.63 -14.26
CA ALA A 209 -22.86 -1.47 -14.48
C ALA A 209 -23.66 -2.73 -14.10
N ARG A 210 -23.19 -3.92 -14.49
CA ARG A 210 -23.80 -5.21 -14.11
C ARG A 210 -23.77 -5.43 -12.61
N TYR A 211 -22.66 -5.08 -11.97
CA TYR A 211 -22.52 -5.18 -10.52
C TYR A 211 -23.54 -4.29 -9.80
N VAL A 212 -23.70 -3.05 -10.25
CA VAL A 212 -24.71 -2.11 -9.73
C VAL A 212 -26.12 -2.67 -9.92
N ALA A 213 -26.38 -3.33 -11.05
CA ALA A 213 -27.64 -4.01 -11.33
C ALA A 213 -27.83 -5.37 -10.59
N GLY A 214 -26.86 -5.80 -9.78
CA GLY A 214 -26.92 -7.08 -9.05
C GLY A 214 -26.78 -8.33 -9.92
N GLY A 215 -26.24 -8.20 -11.13
CA GLY A 215 -26.00 -9.33 -12.03
C GLY A 215 -24.70 -10.07 -11.69
N THR A 216 -24.64 -11.38 -11.98
CA THR A 216 -23.38 -12.14 -11.94
C THR A 216 -22.41 -11.52 -12.93
N THR A 217 -21.18 -11.22 -12.52
CA THR A 217 -20.31 -10.38 -13.36
C THR A 217 -19.32 -11.18 -14.20
N ILE A 218 -18.98 -12.43 -13.83
CA ILE A 218 -17.85 -13.15 -14.44
C ILE A 218 -18.15 -14.61 -14.77
N ALA A 219 -18.10 -14.94 -16.07
CA ALA A 219 -18.19 -16.30 -16.61
C ALA A 219 -16.82 -17.02 -16.73
N MET A 220 -15.75 -16.43 -16.17
CA MET A 220 -14.40 -16.94 -16.29
C MET A 220 -14.18 -18.25 -15.53
N LYS A 221 -13.38 -19.14 -16.12
CA LYS A 221 -12.99 -20.44 -15.55
C LYS A 221 -11.67 -20.37 -14.79
N GLU A 222 -11.42 -21.35 -13.92
CA GLU A 222 -10.21 -21.40 -13.09
C GLU A 222 -8.93 -21.38 -13.94
N ALA A 223 -8.87 -22.16 -15.03
CA ALA A 223 -7.71 -22.15 -15.91
C ALA A 223 -7.46 -20.79 -16.58
N GLU A 224 -8.52 -20.06 -16.93
CA GLU A 224 -8.44 -18.73 -17.53
C GLU A 224 -7.95 -17.69 -16.51
N TRP A 225 -8.38 -17.81 -15.25
CA TRP A 225 -7.85 -17.02 -14.14
C TRP A 225 -6.34 -17.19 -14.01
N GLN A 226 -5.89 -18.43 -13.82
CA GLN A 226 -4.48 -18.76 -13.59
C GLN A 226 -3.59 -18.29 -14.75
N ALA A 227 -4.06 -18.48 -15.99
CA ALA A 227 -3.37 -18.00 -17.18
C ALA A 227 -3.28 -16.47 -17.23
N SER A 228 -4.39 -15.77 -16.99
CA SER A 228 -4.43 -14.29 -17.04
C SER A 228 -3.60 -13.66 -15.91
N ARG A 229 -3.65 -14.25 -14.71
CA ARG A 229 -2.81 -13.86 -13.57
C ARG A 229 -1.33 -14.00 -13.93
N SER A 230 -0.93 -15.15 -14.45
CA SER A 230 0.46 -15.42 -14.83
C SER A 230 0.95 -14.44 -15.89
N GLN A 231 0.13 -14.19 -16.92
CA GLN A 231 0.45 -13.22 -17.96
C GLN A 231 0.60 -11.80 -17.40
N LEU A 232 -0.31 -11.36 -16.52
CA LEU A 232 -0.26 -10.05 -15.88
C LEU A 232 1.04 -9.85 -15.07
N LEU A 233 1.45 -10.88 -14.32
CA LEU A 233 2.67 -10.85 -13.51
C LEU A 233 3.94 -10.85 -14.37
N LEU A 234 3.96 -11.60 -15.47
CA LEU A 234 5.11 -11.65 -16.39
C LEU A 234 5.30 -10.33 -17.16
N GLN A 235 4.21 -9.65 -17.51
CA GLN A 235 4.27 -8.40 -18.28
C GLN A 235 4.84 -7.23 -17.47
N ARG A 236 4.68 -7.24 -16.14
CA ARG A 236 5.10 -6.14 -15.27
C ARG A 236 6.42 -6.45 -14.59
N LYS A 237 7.53 -6.00 -15.19
CA LYS A 237 8.81 -5.96 -14.47
C LYS A 237 8.69 -4.98 -13.29
N PRO A 238 9.03 -5.38 -12.05
CA PRO A 238 8.97 -4.49 -10.89
C PRO A 238 9.80 -3.22 -11.11
N VAL A 239 9.29 -2.04 -10.76
CA VAL A 239 10.02 -0.77 -10.98
C VAL A 239 11.33 -0.75 -10.19
N SER A 240 11.35 -1.37 -9.01
CA SER A 240 12.54 -1.63 -8.20
C SER A 240 12.64 -3.11 -7.80
N LEU A 241 13.80 -3.54 -7.29
CA LEU A 241 14.04 -4.81 -6.63
C LEU A 241 13.73 -4.61 -5.14
N GLY A 242 12.97 -5.54 -4.55
CA GLY A 242 12.81 -5.60 -3.10
C GLY A 242 14.11 -6.01 -2.42
N LEU A 243 14.10 -6.06 -1.09
CA LEU A 243 15.26 -6.39 -0.27
C LEU A 243 15.87 -7.74 -0.70
N ARG A 244 15.03 -8.78 -0.69
CA ARG A 244 15.40 -10.14 -1.07
C ARG A 244 15.73 -10.27 -2.56
N GLU A 245 14.94 -9.69 -3.46
CA GLU A 245 15.20 -9.76 -4.92
C GLU A 245 16.54 -9.11 -5.27
N SER A 246 16.90 -8.03 -4.59
CA SER A 246 18.17 -7.34 -4.82
C SER A 246 19.36 -8.19 -4.40
N ALA A 247 19.23 -8.94 -3.31
CA ALA A 247 20.23 -9.92 -2.89
C ALA A 247 20.29 -11.13 -3.85
N GLU A 248 19.14 -11.72 -4.22
CA GLU A 248 19.07 -12.87 -5.14
C GLU A 248 19.64 -12.52 -6.51
N ALA A 249 19.37 -11.32 -7.03
CA ALA A 249 19.93 -10.85 -8.28
C ALA A 249 21.47 -10.69 -8.21
N LEU A 250 22.00 -10.16 -7.11
CA LEU A 250 23.45 -10.12 -6.88
C LEU A 250 24.05 -11.53 -6.78
N ASP A 251 23.38 -12.44 -6.08
CA ASP A 251 23.83 -13.81 -5.91
C ASP A 251 23.88 -14.55 -7.27
N ALA A 252 22.89 -14.32 -8.14
CA ALA A 252 22.90 -14.84 -9.51
C ALA A 252 24.03 -14.24 -10.37
N LEU A 253 24.23 -12.92 -10.28
CA LEU A 253 25.27 -12.20 -11.03
C LEU A 253 26.69 -12.59 -10.62
N THR A 254 26.88 -12.92 -9.35
CA THR A 254 28.18 -13.27 -8.74
C THR A 254 28.46 -14.77 -8.75
N ARG A 255 27.54 -15.57 -9.29
CA ARG A 255 27.76 -17.00 -9.54
C ARG A 255 28.48 -17.19 -10.87
N PHE A 256 29.79 -17.42 -10.79
CA PHE A 256 30.64 -17.66 -11.95
C PHE A 256 30.79 -19.16 -12.17
N VAL A 257 30.11 -19.70 -13.16
CA VAL A 257 30.22 -21.10 -13.57
C VAL A 257 30.63 -21.13 -15.03
N PHE A 258 31.72 -21.82 -15.32
CA PHE A 258 32.30 -21.93 -16.66
C PHE A 258 32.74 -23.36 -16.93
N ASP A 259 32.49 -23.87 -18.14
CA ASP A 259 33.12 -25.09 -18.61
C ASP A 259 34.56 -24.80 -19.04
N LEU A 260 35.51 -25.36 -18.31
CA LEU A 260 36.95 -25.22 -18.56
C LEU A 260 37.55 -26.46 -19.24
N GLY A 261 36.71 -27.31 -19.84
CA GLY A 261 37.11 -28.55 -20.52
C GLY A 261 37.15 -29.80 -19.64
N GLN A 262 36.75 -29.68 -18.37
CA GLN A 262 36.57 -30.79 -17.42
C GLN A 262 35.13 -30.81 -16.85
N GLY A 263 34.21 -30.06 -17.49
CA GLY A 263 32.87 -29.78 -16.97
C GLY A 263 32.77 -28.42 -16.29
N ASP A 264 31.58 -28.13 -15.77
CA ASP A 264 31.23 -26.86 -15.13
C ASP A 264 32.00 -26.65 -13.81
N VAL A 265 32.83 -25.61 -13.76
CA VAL A 265 33.58 -25.21 -12.56
C VAL A 265 33.04 -23.90 -12.02
N ALA A 266 32.69 -23.89 -10.73
CA ALA A 266 32.36 -22.67 -10.01
C ALA A 266 33.64 -21.94 -9.57
N LEU A 267 33.78 -20.67 -9.95
CA LEU A 267 34.90 -19.81 -9.61
C LEU A 267 34.46 -18.68 -8.67
N ASP A 268 35.33 -18.26 -7.76
CA ASP A 268 35.18 -16.99 -7.05
C ASP A 268 35.82 -15.85 -7.85
N GLY A 269 35.67 -14.60 -7.39
CA GLY A 269 36.24 -13.43 -8.07
C GLY A 269 37.74 -13.57 -8.35
N PRO A 270 38.59 -13.83 -7.35
CA PRO A 270 40.04 -13.97 -7.54
C PRO A 270 40.43 -15.13 -8.47
N ALA A 271 39.77 -16.30 -8.36
CA ALA A 271 40.02 -17.42 -9.27
C ALA A 271 39.60 -17.09 -10.71
N LEU A 272 38.49 -16.36 -10.87
CA LEU A 272 38.00 -15.92 -12.18
C LEU A 272 38.96 -14.93 -12.85
N VAL A 273 39.60 -14.03 -12.10
CA VAL A 273 40.61 -13.10 -12.64
C VAL A 273 41.78 -13.84 -13.27
N ARG A 274 42.16 -15.02 -12.75
CA ARG A 274 43.23 -15.86 -13.34
C ARG A 274 42.84 -16.42 -14.71
N GLN A 275 41.55 -16.60 -14.94
CA GLN A 275 40.98 -17.14 -16.19
C GLN A 275 40.52 -16.04 -17.16
N ARG A 276 40.79 -14.76 -16.87
CA ARG A 276 40.26 -13.61 -17.62
C ARG A 276 40.67 -13.53 -19.10
N GLN A 277 41.69 -14.28 -19.51
CA GLN A 277 42.13 -14.32 -20.91
C GLN A 277 41.29 -15.28 -21.78
N LEU A 278 40.46 -16.12 -21.17
CA LEU A 278 39.59 -17.03 -21.91
C LEU A 278 38.46 -16.24 -22.60
N PRO A 279 38.24 -16.41 -23.92
CA PRO A 279 37.20 -15.66 -24.64
C PRO A 279 35.79 -15.82 -24.06
N ALA A 280 35.44 -17.02 -23.59
CA ALA A 280 34.15 -17.30 -22.97
C ALA A 280 33.96 -16.48 -21.67
N VAL A 281 35.03 -16.35 -20.86
CA VAL A 281 35.02 -15.54 -19.64
C VAL A 281 34.83 -14.07 -19.99
N VAL A 282 35.61 -13.52 -20.93
CA VAL A 282 35.50 -12.11 -21.34
C VAL A 282 34.08 -11.77 -21.81
N THR A 283 33.49 -12.58 -22.69
CA THR A 283 32.11 -12.36 -23.19
C THR A 283 31.10 -12.40 -22.06
N ALA A 284 31.16 -13.42 -21.21
CA ALA A 284 30.25 -13.59 -20.08
C ALA A 284 30.34 -12.44 -19.05
N MET A 285 31.53 -11.86 -18.87
CA MET A 285 31.74 -10.72 -17.96
C MET A 285 31.22 -9.40 -18.56
N ARG A 286 31.35 -9.20 -19.88
CA ARG A 286 30.73 -8.06 -20.57
C ARG A 286 29.21 -8.09 -20.50
N GLU A 287 28.61 -9.27 -20.69
CA GLU A 287 27.16 -9.46 -20.55
C GLU A 287 26.69 -9.16 -19.12
N ARG A 288 27.42 -9.62 -18.11
CA ARG A 288 27.14 -9.31 -16.70
C ARG A 288 27.26 -7.82 -16.40
N LEU A 289 28.28 -7.14 -16.92
CA LEU A 289 28.42 -5.70 -16.76
C LEU A 289 27.25 -4.93 -17.39
N ALA A 290 26.82 -5.33 -18.59
CA ALA A 290 25.65 -4.75 -19.24
C ALA A 290 24.37 -4.97 -18.41
N LEU A 291 24.21 -6.16 -17.85
CA LEU A 291 23.10 -6.49 -16.95
C LEU A 291 23.13 -5.65 -15.68
N VAL A 292 24.28 -5.55 -15.00
CA VAL A 292 24.44 -4.71 -13.80
C VAL A 292 24.09 -3.26 -14.09
N ARG A 293 24.62 -2.68 -15.17
CA ARG A 293 24.31 -1.29 -15.56
C ARG A 293 22.83 -1.04 -15.81
N ARG A 294 22.11 -2.04 -16.35
CA ARG A 294 20.66 -1.96 -16.58
C ARG A 294 19.87 -2.02 -15.26
N GLU A 295 20.31 -2.84 -14.31
CA GLU A 295 19.55 -3.13 -13.10
C GLU A 295 19.97 -2.28 -11.88
N ILE A 296 21.12 -1.59 -11.91
CA ILE A 296 21.68 -0.87 -10.76
C ILE A 296 20.74 0.21 -10.19
N LEU A 297 19.93 0.86 -11.04
CA LEU A 297 18.94 1.86 -10.59
C LEU A 297 17.73 1.22 -9.89
N ARG A 298 17.52 -0.08 -10.08
CA ARG A 298 16.42 -0.83 -9.47
C ARG A 298 16.84 -1.45 -8.14
N GLN A 299 18.10 -1.38 -7.73
CA GLN A 299 18.60 -2.03 -6.52
C GLN A 299 17.87 -1.56 -5.25
N ASN A 300 17.80 -2.43 -4.24
CA ASN A 300 17.34 -2.03 -2.93
C ASN A 300 18.42 -1.18 -2.22
N PRO A 301 18.04 -0.10 -1.51
CA PRO A 301 18.99 0.75 -0.78
C PRO A 301 19.92 -0.01 0.18
N VAL A 302 19.45 -1.08 0.83
CA VAL A 302 20.27 -1.89 1.74
C VAL A 302 21.47 -2.53 1.03
N HIS A 303 21.30 -2.92 -0.23
CA HIS A 303 22.35 -3.55 -1.03
C HIS A 303 23.09 -2.55 -1.93
N ALA A 304 22.81 -1.25 -1.82
CA ALA A 304 23.24 -0.26 -2.80
C ALA A 304 24.76 -0.16 -2.96
N ASN A 305 25.51 -0.29 -1.87
CA ASN A 305 26.97 -0.28 -1.93
C ASN A 305 27.49 -1.58 -2.55
N THR A 306 26.97 -2.74 -2.12
CA THR A 306 27.31 -4.05 -2.67
C THR A 306 27.19 -4.09 -4.19
N TRP A 307 26.10 -3.55 -4.75
CA TRP A 307 25.90 -3.43 -6.20
C TRP A 307 26.94 -2.52 -6.88
N ARG A 308 27.23 -1.35 -6.30
CA ARG A 308 28.19 -0.41 -6.86
C ARG A 308 29.61 -0.97 -6.86
N THR A 309 30.02 -1.59 -5.76
CA THR A 309 31.36 -2.20 -5.62
C THR A 309 31.52 -3.38 -6.57
N PHE A 310 30.49 -4.22 -6.71
CA PHE A 310 30.49 -5.28 -7.72
C PHE A 310 30.55 -4.72 -9.15
N GLY A 311 29.77 -3.67 -9.45
CA GLY A 311 29.83 -2.97 -10.74
C GLY A 311 31.24 -2.41 -11.02
N ALA A 312 31.86 -1.76 -10.04
CA ALA A 312 33.20 -1.23 -10.14
C ALA A 312 34.27 -2.32 -10.38
N TRP A 313 34.08 -3.50 -9.76
CA TRP A 313 34.91 -4.68 -10.01
C TRP A 313 34.74 -5.20 -11.45
N LEU A 314 33.50 -5.32 -11.95
CA LEU A 314 33.21 -5.74 -13.32
C LEU A 314 33.79 -4.78 -14.37
N GLU A 315 33.71 -3.47 -14.13
CA GLU A 315 34.25 -2.45 -15.05
C GLU A 315 35.77 -2.54 -15.19
N ARG A 316 36.45 -2.97 -14.13
CA ARG A 316 37.91 -3.13 -14.10
C ARG A 316 38.36 -4.53 -14.47
N PHE A 317 37.47 -5.52 -14.56
CA PHE A 317 37.82 -6.94 -14.70
C PHE A 317 38.85 -7.22 -15.82
N GLU A 318 38.67 -6.62 -17.00
CA GLU A 318 39.55 -6.86 -18.16
C GLU A 318 40.93 -6.21 -18.03
N LYS A 319 41.03 -5.04 -17.41
CA LYS A 319 42.22 -4.16 -17.47
C LYS A 319 42.89 -3.89 -16.13
N GLY A 320 42.19 -4.14 -15.03
CA GLY A 320 42.64 -3.89 -13.67
C GLY A 320 43.80 -4.79 -13.28
N SER A 321 44.61 -4.32 -12.34
CA SER A 321 45.65 -5.16 -11.74
C SER A 321 45.00 -6.24 -10.86
N PRO A 322 45.60 -7.44 -10.73
CA PRO A 322 45.06 -8.48 -9.84
C PRO A 322 44.86 -7.99 -8.40
N ALA A 323 45.81 -7.22 -7.86
CA ALA A 323 45.72 -6.68 -6.50
C ALA A 323 44.55 -5.68 -6.32
N GLU A 324 44.28 -4.84 -7.33
CA GLU A 324 43.12 -3.94 -7.33
C GLU A 324 41.81 -4.72 -7.35
N LEU A 325 41.72 -5.75 -8.21
CA LEU A 325 40.53 -6.60 -8.33
C LEU A 325 40.29 -7.44 -7.07
N ASP A 326 41.35 -7.93 -6.43
CA ASP A 326 41.26 -8.65 -5.16
C ASP A 326 40.75 -7.73 -4.03
N GLY A 327 41.24 -6.48 -3.99
CA GLY A 327 40.79 -5.46 -3.05
C GLY A 327 39.30 -5.12 -3.20
N LEU A 328 38.86 -4.84 -4.42
CA LEU A 328 37.45 -4.56 -4.73
C LEU A 328 36.55 -5.78 -4.46
N TRP A 329 37.05 -7.00 -4.72
CA TRP A 329 36.31 -8.21 -4.40
C TRP A 329 36.15 -8.42 -2.89
N ALA A 330 37.22 -8.20 -2.12
CA ALA A 330 37.16 -8.28 -0.66
C ALA A 330 36.20 -7.23 -0.07
N GLU A 331 36.22 -6.01 -0.60
CA GLU A 331 35.27 -4.95 -0.22
C GLU A 331 33.83 -5.35 -0.54
N PHE A 332 33.58 -5.86 -1.75
CA PHE A 332 32.28 -6.40 -2.14
C PHE A 332 31.78 -7.48 -1.17
N LEU A 333 32.63 -8.44 -0.77
CA LEU A 333 32.26 -9.49 0.18
C LEU A 333 31.93 -8.92 1.57
N LYS A 334 32.71 -7.95 2.04
CA LYS A 334 32.48 -7.26 3.32
C LYS A 334 31.14 -6.53 3.30
N GLU A 335 30.88 -5.74 2.26
CA GLU A 335 29.63 -4.99 2.12
C GLU A 335 28.43 -5.93 1.97
N ARG A 336 28.57 -7.02 1.22
CA ARG A 336 27.52 -8.04 1.10
C ARG A 336 27.17 -8.66 2.45
N ALA A 337 28.17 -8.95 3.29
CA ALA A 337 27.94 -9.47 4.64
C ALA A 337 27.21 -8.43 5.51
N GLY A 338 27.63 -7.16 5.48
CA GLY A 338 26.96 -6.08 6.21
C GLY A 338 25.51 -5.86 5.75
N ALA A 339 25.27 -5.88 4.44
CA ALA A 339 23.93 -5.74 3.87
C ALA A 339 23.00 -6.91 4.26
N ARG A 340 23.53 -8.14 4.41
CA ARG A 340 22.75 -9.29 4.90
C ARG A 340 22.33 -9.13 6.37
N VAL A 341 23.21 -8.58 7.21
CA VAL A 341 22.87 -8.28 8.61
C VAL A 341 21.77 -7.23 8.68
N LEU A 342 21.95 -6.12 7.96
CA LEU A 342 20.94 -5.05 7.93
C LEU A 342 19.61 -5.53 7.33
N ALA A 343 19.65 -6.38 6.30
CA ALA A 343 18.45 -6.98 5.74
C ALA A 343 17.68 -7.80 6.79
N ALA A 344 18.38 -8.63 7.57
CA ALA A 344 17.77 -9.41 8.64
C ALA A 344 17.18 -8.52 9.75
N GLU A 345 17.83 -7.42 10.11
CA GLU A 345 17.30 -6.44 11.07
C GLU A 345 16.03 -5.78 10.56
N VAL A 346 15.99 -5.39 9.29
CA VAL A 346 14.80 -4.81 8.64
C VAL A 346 13.65 -5.82 8.62
N GLU A 347 13.90 -7.06 8.20
CA GLU A 347 12.87 -8.12 8.20
C GLU A 347 12.34 -8.39 9.60
N ALA A 348 13.22 -8.45 10.61
CA ALA A 348 12.82 -8.62 12.01
C ALA A 348 11.96 -7.44 12.52
N ALA A 349 12.32 -6.22 12.16
CA ALA A 349 11.55 -5.02 12.53
C ALA A 349 10.16 -4.99 11.85
N LEU A 350 10.05 -5.48 10.61
CA LEU A 350 8.78 -5.59 9.91
C LEU A 350 7.88 -6.69 10.46
N ALA A 351 8.47 -7.78 10.97
CA ALA A 351 7.74 -8.87 11.60
C ALA A 351 7.35 -8.58 13.06
N ALA A 352 7.96 -7.57 13.69
CA ALA A 352 7.68 -7.23 15.07
C ALA A 352 6.28 -6.60 15.22
N PRO A 353 5.48 -7.03 16.22
CA PRO A 353 4.21 -6.37 16.50
C PRO A 353 4.46 -4.91 16.88
N PRO A 354 3.56 -3.97 16.51
CA PRO A 354 3.74 -2.57 16.85
C PRO A 354 3.88 -2.42 18.37
N PRO A 355 4.75 -1.50 18.83
CA PRO A 355 4.94 -1.29 20.27
C PRO A 355 3.59 -0.94 20.90
N LYS A 356 3.23 -1.66 21.97
CA LYS A 356 2.04 -1.35 22.76
C LYS A 356 2.16 0.10 23.22
N GLN A 357 1.25 0.96 22.79
CA GLN A 357 1.17 2.31 23.34
C GLN A 357 0.81 2.17 24.82
N GLU A 358 1.77 2.45 25.70
CA GLU A 358 1.55 2.57 27.14
C GLU A 358 0.63 3.78 27.37
N GLY A 359 -0.69 3.53 27.45
CA GLY A 359 -1.64 4.61 27.64
C GLY A 359 -3.13 4.26 27.54
N GLN A 360 -3.51 2.98 27.61
CA GLN A 360 -4.91 2.60 27.83
C GLN A 360 -5.02 1.91 29.18
N ARG A 361 -5.34 2.70 30.21
CA ARG A 361 -5.91 2.25 31.48
C ARG A 361 -7.31 2.81 31.60
#